data_AF-T1BV45-F1
#
_entry.id   AF-T1BV45-F1
#
_cell.length_a   1.000
_cell.length_b   1.000
_cell.length_c   1.000
_cell.angle_alpha   90.00
_cell.angle_beta   90.00
_cell.angle_gamma   90.00
#
_symmetry.space_group_name_H-M   'P 1'
#
loop_
_entity.id
_entity.type
_entity.pdbx_description
1 polymer ?
#
loop_
_entity_poly.entity_id
_entity_poly.type
_entity_poly.pdbx_seq_one_letter_code
_entity_poly.pdbx_strand_id
1 'polypeptide(L)'
;MSAERLFAVKEEMEKAEARRLQPYFVRAFFLKALEALGGTAHPREAGRFEITHVPAAIRERDRRITGRNRREHEPVLKRYERICFEREAVQPLDKPGLPRAV
;
A
#
# COMPACT_ATOMS: atom_id res chain seq x y z
N MET A 1 36.39 -15.33 -17.27
CA MET A 1 35.36 -14.94 -16.28
C MET A 1 35.75 -15.61 -14.97
N SER A 2 36.18 -14.87 -13.94
CA SER A 2 36.64 -15.46 -12.67
C SER A 2 35.46 -15.83 -11.77
N ALA A 3 35.62 -16.89 -10.97
CA ALA A 3 34.57 -17.39 -10.08
C ALA A 3 34.10 -16.32 -9.07
N GLU A 4 35.01 -15.47 -8.61
CA GLU A 4 34.74 -14.38 -7.65
C GLU A 4 33.72 -13.36 -8.16
N ARG A 5 33.73 -13.03 -9.46
CA ARG A 5 32.71 -12.14 -10.06
C ARG A 5 31.34 -12.80 -10.11
N LEU A 6 31.29 -14.12 -10.27
CA LEU A 6 30.04 -14.90 -10.31
C LEU A 6 29.38 -14.96 -8.93
N PHE A 7 30.18 -15.08 -7.86
CA PHE A 7 29.68 -15.02 -6.48
C PHE A 7 29.19 -13.63 -6.09
N ALA A 8 29.90 -12.57 -6.49
CA ALA A 8 29.48 -11.19 -6.21
C ALA A 8 28.13 -10.83 -6.87
N VAL A 9 27.91 -11.28 -8.11
CA VAL A 9 26.62 -11.09 -8.80
C VAL A 9 25.52 -11.89 -8.13
N LYS A 10 25.80 -13.12 -7.68
CA LYS A 10 24.83 -13.94 -6.95
C LYS A 10 24.44 -13.33 -5.60
N GLU A 11 25.40 -12.76 -4.86
CA GLU A 11 25.15 -12.04 -3.61
C GLU A 11 24.32 -10.76 -3.81
N GLU A 12 24.56 -10.00 -4.89
CA GLU A 12 23.73 -8.85 -5.25
C GLU A 12 22.31 -9.29 -5.64
N MET A 13 22.18 -10.38 -6.38
CA MET A 13 20.88 -10.95 -6.76
C MET A 13 20.09 -11.44 -5.54
N GLU A 14 20.74 -12.13 -4.59
CA GLU A 14 20.11 -12.59 -3.34
C GLU A 14 19.73 -11.41 -2.43
N LYS A 15 20.55 -10.35 -2.34
CA LYS A 15 20.18 -9.10 -1.66
C LYS A 15 19.00 -8.39 -2.33
N ALA A 16 18.91 -8.44 -3.66
CA ALA A 16 17.79 -7.87 -4.42
C ALA A 16 16.49 -8.69 -4.24
N GLU A 17 16.58 -10.02 -4.17
CA GLU A 17 15.45 -10.90 -3.87
C GLU A 17 14.98 -10.78 -2.42
N ALA A 18 15.91 -10.71 -1.45
CA ALA A 18 15.56 -10.49 -0.05
C ALA A 18 14.88 -9.13 0.20
N ARG A 19 15.19 -8.10 -0.61
CA ARG A 19 14.48 -6.80 -0.61
C ARG A 19 13.06 -6.88 -1.20
N ARG A 20 12.77 -7.83 -2.09
CA ARG A 20 11.42 -8.04 -2.65
C ARG A 20 10.43 -8.60 -1.63
N LEU A 21 10.91 -9.17 -0.53
CA LEU A 21 10.12 -9.80 0.53
C LEU A 21 10.09 -8.98 1.84
N GLN A 22 10.36 -7.67 1.80
CA GLN A 22 10.36 -6.86 3.03
C GLN A 22 8.96 -6.34 3.43
N PRO A 23 8.59 -6.46 4.72
CA PRO A 23 7.33 -5.95 5.31
C PRO A 23 7.04 -4.45 5.12
N TYR A 24 8.00 -3.64 4.66
CA TYR A 24 7.81 -2.20 4.44
C TYR A 24 7.54 -1.80 2.98
N PHE A 25 7.49 -2.76 2.05
CA PHE A 25 7.31 -2.46 0.62
C PHE A 25 5.88 -2.03 0.29
N VAL A 26 4.87 -2.62 0.95
CA VAL A 26 3.46 -2.39 0.60
C VAL A 26 3.09 -0.91 0.69
N ARG A 27 3.52 -0.21 1.74
CA ARG A 27 3.30 1.24 1.89
C ARG A 27 3.93 2.04 0.75
N ALA A 28 5.24 1.88 0.54
CA ALA A 28 5.96 2.66 -0.46
C ALA A 28 5.44 2.38 -1.87
N PHE A 29 5.19 1.11 -2.18
CA PHE A 29 4.59 0.66 -3.43
C PHE A 29 3.20 1.26 -3.63
N PHE A 30 2.32 1.13 -2.64
CA PHE A 30 0.96 1.65 -2.72
C PHE A 30 0.94 3.16 -2.95
N LEU A 31 1.71 3.91 -2.16
CA LEU A 31 1.77 5.38 -2.30
C LEU A 31 2.29 5.77 -3.68
N LYS A 32 3.34 5.10 -4.18
CA LYS A 32 3.88 5.36 -5.51
C LYS A 32 2.93 4.95 -6.64
N ALA A 33 2.23 3.84 -6.49
CA ALA A 33 1.23 3.39 -7.47
C ALA A 33 0.01 4.33 -7.49
N LEU A 34 -0.46 4.78 -6.33
CA LEU A 34 -1.55 5.74 -6.23
C LEU A 34 -1.16 7.07 -6.88
N GLU A 35 0.02 7.59 -6.57
CA GLU A 35 0.59 8.81 -7.19
C GLU A 35 0.69 8.66 -8.71
N ALA A 36 1.25 7.54 -9.21
CA ALA A 36 1.40 7.29 -10.64
C ALA A 36 0.06 7.19 -11.39
N LEU A 37 -1.02 6.80 -10.70
CA LEU A 37 -2.38 6.75 -11.24
C LEU A 37 -3.15 8.06 -11.06
N GLY A 38 -2.53 9.11 -10.51
CA GLY A 38 -3.11 10.43 -10.30
C GLY A 38 -3.92 10.58 -9.01
N GLY A 39 -3.76 9.67 -8.05
CA GLY A 39 -4.34 9.78 -6.72
C GLY A 39 -3.41 10.49 -5.74
N THR A 40 -3.96 10.93 -4.62
CA THR A 40 -3.23 11.71 -3.61
C THR A 40 -3.48 11.17 -2.21
N ALA A 41 -2.39 10.92 -1.48
CA ALA A 41 -2.41 10.54 -0.08
C ALA A 41 -1.55 11.50 0.75
N HIS A 42 -2.07 11.94 1.89
CA HIS A 42 -1.40 12.89 2.77
C HIS A 42 -1.19 12.27 4.15
N PRO A 43 0.01 12.39 4.75
CA PRO A 43 0.25 11.92 6.11
C PRO A 43 -0.63 12.70 7.10
N ARG A 44 -1.15 11.98 8.10
CA ARG A 44 -1.96 12.56 9.19
C ARG A 44 -1.29 12.28 10.52
N GLU A 45 -1.68 11.20 11.19
CA GLU A 45 -1.01 10.70 12.39
C GLU A 45 0.10 9.70 12.01
N ALA A 46 0.90 9.30 13.00
CA ALA A 46 1.97 8.32 12.80
C ALA A 46 1.41 7.03 12.18
N GLY A 47 1.99 6.62 11.03
CA GLY A 47 1.57 5.42 10.31
C GLY A 47 0.23 5.53 9.58
N ARG A 48 -0.39 6.72 9.52
CA ARG A 48 -1.72 6.95 8.96
C ARG A 48 -1.73 8.02 7.89
N PHE A 49 -2.59 7.83 6.90
CA PHE A 49 -2.72 8.72 5.75
C PHE A 49 -4.18 8.97 5.43
N GLU A 50 -4.49 10.15 4.90
CA GLU A 50 -5.77 10.46 4.27
C GLU A 50 -5.61 10.36 2.75
N ILE A 51 -6.53 9.67 2.07
CA ILE A 51 -6.64 9.73 0.62
C ILE A 51 -7.75 10.73 0.27
N THR A 52 -7.37 11.88 -0.26
CA THR A 52 -8.30 12.95 -0.64
C THR A 52 -9.00 12.67 -1.97
N HIS A 53 -8.33 11.95 -2.87
CA HIS A 53 -8.85 11.59 -4.18
C HIS A 53 -8.38 10.22 -4.64
N VAL A 54 -9.35 9.35 -4.95
CA VAL A 54 -9.13 8.08 -5.66
C VAL A 54 -9.55 8.23 -7.13
N PRO A 55 -8.62 8.06 -8.08
CA PRO A 55 -8.87 8.15 -9.52
C PRO A 55 -10.02 7.27 -10.01
N ALA A 56 -10.75 7.75 -11.02
CA ALA A 56 -11.85 7.01 -11.62
C ALA A 56 -11.43 5.65 -12.18
N ALA A 57 -10.24 5.56 -12.78
CA ALA A 57 -9.69 4.33 -13.33
C ALA A 57 -9.57 3.20 -12.28
N ILE A 58 -9.18 3.53 -11.05
CA ILE A 58 -9.10 2.56 -9.94
C ILE A 58 -10.51 2.10 -9.55
N ARG A 59 -11.44 3.04 -9.36
CA ARG A 59 -12.83 2.73 -8.98
C ARG A 59 -13.58 1.94 -10.05
N GLU A 60 -13.31 2.21 -11.33
CA GLU A 60 -13.87 1.46 -12.46
C GLU A 60 -13.30 0.05 -12.55
N ARG A 61 -11.99 -0.09 -12.32
CA ARG A 61 -11.34 -1.39 -12.28
C ARG A 61 -11.89 -2.24 -11.14
N ASP A 62 -12.05 -1.66 -9.95
CA ASP A 62 -12.68 -2.31 -8.80
C ASP A 62 -14.07 -2.84 -9.16
N ARG A 63 -14.99 -1.99 -9.66
CA ARG A 63 -16.34 -2.42 -10.07
C ARG A 63 -16.36 -3.64 -11.01
N ARG A 64 -15.37 -3.78 -11.89
CA ARG A 64 -15.25 -4.94 -12.80
C ARG A 64 -14.76 -6.22 -12.10
N ILE A 65 -14.02 -6.08 -10.99
CA ILE A 65 -13.45 -7.18 -10.19
C ILE A 65 -14.44 -7.59 -9.09
N THR A 66 -14.84 -6.68 -8.19
CA THR A 66 -15.78 -6.96 -7.08
C THR A 66 -17.16 -7.34 -7.58
N GLY A 67 -17.59 -6.86 -8.76
CA GLY A 67 -18.82 -7.30 -9.42
C GLY A 67 -18.90 -8.82 -9.71
N ARG A 68 -17.79 -9.56 -9.60
CA ARG A 68 -17.73 -11.02 -9.75
C ARG A 68 -17.80 -11.78 -8.43
N ASN A 69 -17.54 -11.13 -7.29
CA ASN A 69 -17.35 -11.78 -6.00
C ASN A 69 -18.43 -11.32 -5.01
N ARG A 70 -19.54 -12.07 -4.90
CA ARG A 70 -20.71 -11.74 -4.06
C ARG A 70 -20.47 -11.72 -2.55
N ARG A 71 -19.23 -11.92 -2.08
CA ARG A 71 -18.88 -11.91 -0.65
C ARG A 71 -18.18 -10.62 -0.23
N GLU A 72 -17.56 -9.91 -1.16
CA GLU A 72 -16.84 -8.65 -0.90
C GLU A 72 -17.63 -7.51 -1.55
N HIS A 73 -18.44 -6.84 -0.74
CA HIS A 73 -19.43 -5.86 -1.19
C HIS A 73 -18.98 -4.41 -1.09
N GLU A 74 -17.81 -4.13 -0.51
CA GLU A 74 -17.39 -2.75 -0.25
C GLU A 74 -16.62 -2.21 -1.47
N PRO A 75 -17.21 -1.27 -2.24
CA PRO A 75 -16.53 -0.70 -3.39
C PRO A 75 -15.42 0.25 -2.94
N VAL A 76 -14.42 0.43 -3.81
CA VAL A 76 -13.40 1.45 -3.60
C VAL A 76 -14.04 2.85 -3.56
N LEU A 77 -13.84 3.55 -2.44
CA LEU A 77 -14.41 4.87 -2.20
C LEU A 77 -13.71 5.95 -3.01
N LYS A 78 -14.33 7.14 -3.11
CA LYS A 78 -13.72 8.31 -3.75
C LYS A 78 -12.62 8.96 -2.90
N ARG A 79 -12.69 8.77 -1.59
CA ARG A 79 -11.78 9.30 -0.57
C ARG A 79 -11.79 8.37 0.64
N TYR A 80 -10.70 8.36 1.38
CA TYR A 80 -10.57 7.63 2.64
C TYR A 80 -10.06 8.58 3.72
N GLU A 81 -10.78 8.68 4.82
CA GLU A 81 -10.42 9.56 5.93
C GLU A 81 -9.12 9.11 6.59
N ARG A 82 -8.98 7.81 6.87
CA ARG A 82 -7.76 7.19 7.37
C ARG A 82 -7.52 5.84 6.70
N ILE A 83 -6.31 5.65 6.18
CA ILE A 83 -5.74 4.37 5.79
C ILE A 83 -4.47 4.11 6.59
N CYS A 84 -4.12 2.84 6.77
CA CYS A 84 -2.86 2.45 7.39
C CYS A 84 -2.28 1.19 6.73
N PHE A 85 -1.00 0.91 7.02
CA PHE A 85 -0.30 -0.27 6.48
C PHE A 85 0.18 -1.22 7.57
N GLU A 86 0.07 -0.81 8.84
CA GLU A 86 0.48 -1.58 10.01
C GLU A 86 -0.76 -1.79 10.89
N ARG A 87 -0.89 -2.99 11.48
CA ARG A 87 -2.09 -3.36 12.24
C ARG A 87 -2.29 -2.48 13.48
N GLU A 88 -1.20 -2.10 14.11
CA GLU A 88 -1.15 -1.26 15.31
C GLU A 88 -1.67 0.16 15.01
N ALA A 89 -1.57 0.58 13.75
CA ALA A 89 -2.07 1.85 13.28
C ALA A 89 -3.56 1.82 12.87
N VAL A 90 -4.32 0.72 13.05
CA VAL A 90 -5.77 0.64 12.72
C VAL A 90 -6.65 1.37 13.74
N GLN A 91 -6.29 1.29 15.02
CA GLN A 91 -6.89 2.07 16.11
C GLN A 91 -5.82 2.30 17.17
N PRO A 92 -5.22 3.50 17.30
CA PRO A 92 -4.10 3.71 18.20
C PRO A 92 -4.66 3.78 19.62
N LEU A 93 -4.11 2.98 20.53
CA LEU A 93 -4.58 2.88 21.91
C LEU A 93 -4.27 4.14 22.72
N ASP A 94 -3.23 4.88 22.32
CA ASP A 94 -2.74 6.10 22.96
C ASP A 94 -3.59 7.35 22.65
N LYS A 95 -4.45 7.28 21.62
CA LYS A 95 -5.29 8.40 21.17
C LYS A 95 -6.75 7.98 20.93
N PRO A 96 -7.53 7.79 22.01
CA PRO A 96 -8.96 7.53 21.89
C PRO A 96 -9.66 8.71 21.21
N GLY A 97 -10.48 8.44 20.19
CA GLY A 97 -11.24 9.46 19.44
C GLY A 97 -10.77 9.69 18.00
N LEU A 98 -9.65 9.10 17.57
CA LEU A 98 -9.27 9.14 16.16
C LEU A 98 -10.17 8.23 15.31
N PRO A 99 -10.51 8.65 14.08
CA PRO A 99 -11.22 7.81 13.12
C PRO A 99 -10.48 6.49 12.91
N ARG A 100 -11.22 5.38 12.87
CA ARG A 100 -10.65 4.06 12.58
C ARG A 100 -10.06 4.08 11.17
N ALA A 101 -8.84 3.60 11.01
CA ALA A 101 -8.25 3.43 9.69
C ALA A 101 -8.80 2.15 9.04
N VAL A 102 -8.95 2.18 7.72
CA VAL A 102 -9.23 0.99 6.91
C VAL A 102 -7.96 0.41 6.31
#